data_AF-A0A480A504-F1
#
_entry.id   AF-A0A480A504-F1
#
_cell.length_a   1.000
_cell.length_b   1.000
_cell.length_c   1.000
_cell.angle_alpha   90.00
_cell.angle_beta   90.00
_cell.angle_gamma   90.00
#
_symmetry.space_group_name_H-M   'P 1'
#
loop_
_entity.id
_entity.type
_entity.pdbx_description
1 polymer ?
#
loop_
_entity_poly.entity_id
_entity_poly.type
_entity_poly.pdbx_seq_one_letter_code
_entity_poly.pdbx_strand_id
1 'polypeptide(L)'
;MSVEGEYKKETEEIEKTKPETEENKLEREPEMKAIEKLSKSWKYHQIKEIEYREKAEYKTAGRPNKLAEPHQIKYQITGKIETSELAIEAEKIKAGRFILATNILDKNELSDEQVLEEYKAQQSNERGFRFLKDPLFFTSSVFVKTPERVEAIAMIMGLCLLVYNLAQRKLRQELAKFDDGIRNQVKKITNKPTMRWVFQMFQAVHLVIINGQKQMSNLTEEREKIVRYLGKSCSKYYLII
;
A
#
# COMPACT_ATOMS: atom_id res chain seq x y z
N MET A 1 -4.33 12.94 -4.26
CA MET A 1 -3.49 12.77 -3.05
C MET A 1 -3.32 14.16 -2.44
N SER A 2 -3.44 14.33 -1.12
CA SER A 2 -3.16 15.63 -0.50
C SER A 2 -1.64 15.83 -0.46
N VAL A 3 -1.13 17.03 -0.79
CA VAL A 3 0.29 17.40 -0.64
C VAL A 3 0.78 17.05 0.77
N GLU A 4 -0.07 17.27 1.76
CA GLU A 4 0.16 16.98 3.17
C GLU A 4 0.31 15.48 3.50
N GLY A 5 -0.34 14.60 2.72
CA GLY A 5 -0.24 13.14 2.89
C GLY A 5 0.98 12.55 2.20
N GLU A 6 1.46 13.15 1.11
CA GLU A 6 2.75 12.80 0.50
C GLU A 6 3.90 13.30 1.38
N TYR A 7 3.79 14.52 1.89
CA TYR A 7 4.71 15.09 2.86
C TYR A 7 4.90 14.17 4.08
N LYS A 8 3.80 13.74 4.74
CA LYS A 8 3.87 12.85 5.91
C LYS A 8 4.51 11.49 5.62
N LYS A 9 4.29 10.93 4.42
CA LYS A 9 4.94 9.67 4.02
C LYS A 9 6.43 9.86 3.77
N GLU A 10 6.80 10.95 3.10
CA GLU A 10 8.20 11.28 2.84
C GLU A 10 8.95 11.55 4.15
N THR A 11 8.32 12.23 5.13
CA THR A 11 8.90 12.39 6.48
C THR A 11 9.09 11.06 7.21
N GLU A 12 8.12 10.14 7.15
CA GLU A 12 8.25 8.81 7.76
C GLU A 12 9.34 7.96 7.09
N GLU A 13 9.48 8.07 5.76
CA GLU A 13 10.55 7.38 5.02
C GLU A 13 11.92 7.97 5.37
N ILE A 14 12.03 9.29 5.51
CA ILE A 14 13.25 9.98 5.95
C ILE A 14 13.63 9.58 7.39
N GLU A 15 12.67 9.48 8.31
CA GLU A 15 12.93 9.04 9.68
C GLU A 15 13.41 7.58 9.74
N LYS A 16 12.88 6.70 8.88
CA LYS A 16 13.32 5.31 8.74
C LYS A 16 14.65 5.14 8.01
N THR A 17 15.02 6.11 7.17
CA THR A 17 16.30 6.15 6.45
C THR A 17 17.39 6.95 7.17
N LYS A 18 17.18 7.36 8.43
CA LYS A 18 18.30 7.71 9.32
C LYS A 18 19.31 6.56 9.24
N PRO A 19 20.50 6.79 8.69
CA PRO A 19 21.39 5.70 8.36
C PRO A 19 21.83 5.02 9.65
N GLU A 20 21.45 3.75 9.83
CA GLU A 20 22.39 2.79 10.39
C GLU A 20 23.65 2.92 9.53
N THR A 21 24.70 3.42 10.17
CA THR A 21 26.00 3.75 9.61
C THR A 21 26.55 2.58 8.80
N GLU A 22 26.28 2.53 7.49
CA GLU A 22 26.95 1.58 6.60
C GLU A 22 28.40 2.04 6.42
N GLU A 23 29.31 1.26 7.00
CA GLU A 23 30.76 1.42 6.84
C GLU A 23 31.17 1.13 5.39
N ASN A 24 31.12 2.15 4.54
CA ASN A 24 31.72 2.05 3.22
C ASN A 24 33.02 2.85 3.14
N LYS A 25 34.08 2.13 2.76
CA LYS A 25 35.41 2.66 2.46
C LYS A 25 35.34 3.49 1.19
N LEU A 26 35.34 4.81 1.21
CA LEU A 26 35.74 5.60 0.04
C LEU A 26 35.94 7.09 0.35
N GLU A 27 36.72 7.75 -0.51
CA GLU A 27 37.21 9.14 -0.43
C GLU A 27 36.07 10.20 -0.40
N ARG A 28 36.40 11.47 -0.08
CA ARG A 28 35.42 12.57 0.15
C ARG A 28 34.44 12.83 -1.03
N GLU A 29 34.80 12.50 -2.26
CA GLU A 29 33.98 12.80 -3.46
C GLU A 29 32.74 11.89 -3.67
N PRO A 30 32.82 10.55 -3.58
CA PRO A 30 31.65 9.68 -3.75
C PRO A 30 30.54 9.89 -2.72
N GLU A 31 30.87 10.25 -1.48
CA GLU A 31 29.86 10.50 -0.44
C GLU A 31 29.06 11.79 -0.71
N MET A 32 29.70 12.85 -1.23
CA MET A 32 29.01 14.06 -1.70
C MET A 32 28.01 13.75 -2.82
N LYS A 33 28.40 12.93 -3.80
CA LYS A 33 27.50 12.50 -4.88
C LYS A 33 26.34 11.65 -4.36
N ALA A 34 26.57 10.82 -3.34
CA ALA A 34 25.51 10.03 -2.71
C ALA A 34 24.49 10.93 -1.97
N ILE A 35 24.96 11.96 -1.26
CA ILE A 35 24.11 12.93 -0.56
C ILE A 35 23.33 13.79 -1.53
N GLU A 36 23.95 14.27 -2.61
CA GLU A 36 23.23 14.99 -3.66
C GLU A 36 22.15 14.12 -4.31
N LYS A 37 22.44 12.83 -4.55
CA LYS A 37 21.47 11.89 -5.11
C LYS A 37 20.32 11.63 -4.14
N LEU A 38 20.61 11.54 -2.85
CA LEU A 38 19.63 11.36 -1.78
C LEU A 38 18.76 12.61 -1.61
N SER A 39 19.36 13.79 -1.58
CA SER A 39 18.67 15.09 -1.56
C SER A 39 17.76 15.26 -2.79
N LYS A 40 18.23 14.91 -3.99
CA LYS A 40 17.42 14.93 -5.23
C LYS A 40 16.31 13.88 -5.27
N SER A 41 16.37 12.85 -4.43
CA SER A 41 15.31 11.84 -4.35
C SER A 41 14.09 12.33 -3.58
N TRP A 42 14.25 13.37 -2.75
CA TRP A 42 13.20 13.98 -1.95
C TRP A 42 12.55 15.14 -2.70
N LYS A 43 11.23 15.24 -2.58
CA LYS A 43 10.44 16.25 -3.27
C LYS A 43 10.14 17.44 -2.36
N TYR A 44 10.02 17.21 -1.05
CA TYR A 44 9.59 18.23 -0.07
C TYR A 44 10.67 18.56 0.96
N HIS A 45 11.80 17.86 0.97
CA HIS A 45 12.90 18.04 1.93
C HIS A 45 14.23 18.33 1.23
N GLN A 46 15.10 19.07 1.91
CA GLN A 46 16.44 19.38 1.45
C GLN A 46 17.45 19.27 2.61
N ILE A 47 18.71 18.96 2.28
CA ILE A 47 19.81 18.90 3.25
C ILE A 47 20.52 20.25 3.23
N LYS A 48 20.54 20.97 4.36
CA LYS A 48 21.05 22.36 4.43
C LYS A 48 22.41 22.47 5.11
N GLU A 49 22.64 21.68 6.14
CA GLU A 49 23.92 21.64 6.86
C GLU A 49 24.49 20.24 6.75
N ILE A 50 25.70 20.13 6.19
CA ILE A 50 26.46 18.88 6.09
C ILE A 50 27.67 19.04 7.00
N GLU A 51 27.69 18.34 8.13
CA GLU A 51 28.84 18.28 9.02
C GLU A 51 29.68 17.04 8.70
N TYR A 52 31.00 17.23 8.62
CA TYR A 52 31.97 16.15 8.44
C TYR A 52 32.67 15.87 9.77
N ARG A 53 32.64 14.61 10.20
CA ARG A 53 33.45 14.13 11.33
C ARG A 53 34.47 13.13 10.83
N GLU A 54 35.74 13.44 11.02
CA GLU A 54 36.83 12.53 10.74
C GLU A 54 36.93 11.50 11.88
N LYS A 55 36.77 10.22 11.53
CA LYS A 55 36.98 9.08 12.44
C LYS A 55 38.27 8.37 12.03
N ALA A 56 39.27 8.48 12.89
CA ALA A 56 40.49 7.71 12.80
C ALA A 56 40.20 6.25 13.19
N GLU A 57 40.39 5.33 12.26
CA GLU A 57 40.29 3.89 12.48
C GLU A 57 41.69 3.32 12.75
N TYR A 58 41.80 2.57 13.84
CA TYR A 58 43.06 1.97 14.28
C TYR A 58 42.97 0.45 14.13
N LYS A 59 44.10 -0.18 13.81
CA LYS A 59 44.22 -1.58 13.37
C LYS A 59 43.84 -2.63 14.44
N THR A 60 43.64 -2.22 15.69
CA THR A 60 43.32 -3.08 16.84
C THR A 60 42.06 -2.60 17.57
N ALA A 61 41.22 -3.54 18.01
CA ALA A 61 40.04 -3.25 18.82
C ALA A 61 40.46 -2.84 20.26
N GLY A 62 40.15 -1.60 20.66
CA GLY A 62 40.46 -1.07 21.99
C GLY A 62 40.79 0.43 21.97
N ARG A 63 41.05 1.03 23.15
CA ARG A 63 41.49 2.44 23.27
C ARG A 63 42.94 2.56 22.79
N PRO A 64 43.25 3.26 21.68
CA PRO A 64 44.60 3.32 21.14
C PRO A 64 45.55 4.14 22.03
N ASN A 65 46.83 3.77 22.03
CA ASN A 65 47.89 4.50 22.73
C ASN A 65 48.10 5.88 22.09
N LYS A 66 48.46 6.91 22.87
CA LYS A 66 48.58 8.33 22.43
C LYS A 66 49.55 8.59 21.25
N LEU A 67 50.37 7.61 20.87
CA LEU A 67 51.40 7.67 19.81
C LEU A 67 51.08 6.78 18.60
N ALA A 68 49.90 6.17 18.51
CA ALA A 68 49.53 5.33 17.39
C ALA A 68 49.11 6.18 16.18
N GLU A 69 49.74 5.95 15.02
CA GLU A 69 49.30 6.54 13.76
C GLU A 69 48.01 5.84 13.27
N PRO A 70 47.00 6.61 12.82
CA PRO A 70 45.74 6.05 12.35
C PRO A 70 45.95 5.22 11.08
N HIS A 71 45.34 4.03 11.03
CA HIS A 71 45.48 3.15 9.88
C HIS A 71 44.66 3.65 8.69
N GLN A 72 43.53 4.29 8.96
CA GLN A 72 42.65 4.88 7.96
C GLN A 72 41.85 6.04 8.57
N ILE A 73 41.59 7.10 7.79
CA ILE A 73 40.65 8.17 8.17
C ILE A 73 39.35 7.89 7.41
N LYS A 74 38.28 7.55 8.13
CA LYS A 74 36.90 7.46 7.62
C LYS A 74 36.20 8.80 7.84
N TYR A 75 35.34 9.21 6.91
CA TYR A 75 34.49 10.39 7.07
C TYR A 75 33.10 9.93 7.48
N GLN A 76 32.57 10.53 8.54
CA GLN A 76 31.17 10.38 8.92
C GLN A 76 30.46 11.68 8.59
N ILE A 77 29.43 11.59 7.76
CA ILE A 77 28.64 12.75 7.37
C ILE A 77 27.34 12.78 8.16
N THR A 78 27.07 13.91 8.81
CA THR A 78 25.81 14.17 9.51
C THR A 78 25.15 15.38 8.90
N GLY A 79 23.93 15.20 8.37
CA GLY A 79 23.16 16.25 7.72
C GLY A 79 21.94 16.68 8.53
N LYS A 80 21.65 17.99 8.61
CA LYS A 80 20.33 18.46 9.05
C LYS A 80 19.39 18.55 7.85
N ILE A 81 18.27 17.88 7.96
CA ILE A 81 17.19 17.87 6.96
C ILE A 81 16.19 18.95 7.33
N GLU A 82 15.87 19.82 6.37
CA GLU A 82 14.88 20.88 6.52
C GLU A 82 13.83 20.76 5.41
N THR A 83 12.63 21.26 5.68
CA THR A 83 11.55 21.33 4.70
C THR A 83 11.84 22.39 3.63
N SER A 84 11.66 22.03 2.36
CA SER A 84 11.76 22.98 1.25
C SER A 84 10.42 23.69 1.06
N GLU A 85 10.30 24.88 1.66
CA GLU A 85 9.07 25.69 1.60
C GLU A 85 8.68 26.02 0.14
N LEU A 86 9.66 26.32 -0.72
CA LEU A 86 9.44 26.62 -2.13
C LEU A 86 8.81 25.44 -2.90
N ALA A 87 9.26 24.21 -2.64
CA ALA A 87 8.71 23.02 -3.28
C ALA A 87 7.28 22.74 -2.81
N ILE A 88 7.01 22.92 -1.52
CA ILE A 88 5.67 22.78 -0.93
C ILE A 88 4.72 23.81 -1.52
N GLU A 89 5.15 25.07 -1.65
CA GLU A 89 4.33 26.16 -2.16
C GLU A 89 4.03 26.00 -3.66
N ALA A 90 5.02 25.58 -4.45
CA ALA A 90 4.81 25.23 -5.85
C ALA A 90 3.79 24.11 -6.04
N GLU A 91 3.81 23.07 -5.19
CA GLU A 91 2.82 22.00 -5.24
C GLU A 91 1.45 22.42 -4.71
N LYS A 92 1.39 23.31 -3.71
CA LYS A 92 0.13 23.95 -3.26
C LYS A 92 -0.52 24.77 -4.36
N ILE A 93 0.26 25.48 -5.19
CA ILE A 93 -0.25 26.23 -6.34
C ILE A 93 -0.79 25.29 -7.42
N LYS A 94 -0.12 24.16 -7.67
CA LYS A 94 -0.58 23.13 -8.63
C LYS A 94 -1.82 22.37 -8.15
N ALA A 95 -2.00 22.24 -6.83
CA ALA A 95 -3.21 21.72 -6.24
C ALA A 95 -4.36 22.72 -6.46
N GLY A 96 -4.99 22.64 -7.64
CA GLY A 96 -6.07 23.53 -8.04
C GLY A 96 -7.18 23.67 -6.98
N ARG A 97 -7.90 24.79 -7.02
CA ARG A 97 -9.01 25.08 -6.09
C ARG A 97 -10.28 24.40 -6.59
N PHE A 98 -11.02 23.79 -5.68
CA PHE A 98 -12.35 23.23 -5.95
C PHE A 98 -13.30 23.58 -4.81
N ILE A 99 -14.59 23.64 -5.12
CA ILE A 99 -15.64 24.01 -4.18
C ILE A 99 -16.34 22.73 -3.71
N LEU A 100 -16.44 22.55 -2.40
CA LEU A 100 -17.28 21.54 -1.77
C LEU A 100 -18.50 22.24 -1.16
N ALA A 101 -19.68 21.72 -1.45
CA ALA A 101 -20.93 22.22 -0.90
C ALA A 101 -21.64 21.09 -0.14
N THR A 102 -22.08 21.38 1.08
CA THR A 102 -22.85 20.47 1.94
C THR A 102 -24.12 21.16 2.40
N ASN A 103 -25.16 20.39 2.66
CA ASN A 103 -26.42 20.86 3.27
C ASN A 103 -26.33 20.96 4.80
N ILE A 104 -25.25 20.48 5.41
CA ILE A 104 -24.98 20.58 6.86
C ILE A 104 -24.36 21.94 7.14
N LEU A 105 -25.08 22.77 7.91
CA LEU A 105 -24.65 24.13 8.24
C LEU A 105 -23.86 24.21 9.55
N ASP A 106 -24.01 23.23 10.43
CA ASP A 106 -23.32 23.19 11.72
C ASP A 106 -21.91 22.60 11.57
N LYS A 107 -20.91 23.42 11.89
CA LYS A 107 -19.49 23.03 11.84
C LYS A 107 -19.10 22.06 12.95
N ASN A 108 -19.88 21.97 14.02
CA ASN A 108 -19.65 20.98 15.08
C ASN A 108 -20.14 19.58 14.67
N GLU A 109 -21.12 19.52 13.75
CA GLU A 109 -21.63 18.26 13.19
C GLU A 109 -20.73 17.75 12.07
N LEU A 110 -20.23 18.63 11.21
CA LEU A 110 -19.33 18.27 10.13
C LEU A 110 -18.24 19.32 9.94
N SER A 111 -17.00 18.97 10.30
CA SER A 111 -15.85 19.87 10.13
C SER A 111 -15.40 19.96 8.68
N ASP A 112 -14.70 21.05 8.33
CA ASP A 112 -14.16 21.26 6.99
C ASP A 112 -13.21 20.11 6.56
N GLU A 113 -12.46 19.53 7.51
CA GLU A 113 -11.61 18.36 7.28
C GLU A 113 -12.42 17.11 6.96
N GLN A 114 -13.52 16.88 7.68
CA GLN A 114 -14.41 15.74 7.46
C GLN A 114 -15.12 15.83 6.10
N VAL A 115 -15.55 17.03 5.69
CA VAL A 115 -16.11 17.29 4.35
C VAL A 115 -15.09 16.88 3.28
N LEU A 116 -13.83 17.28 3.44
CA LEU A 116 -12.76 16.96 2.49
C LEU A 116 -12.42 15.47 2.48
N GLU A 117 -12.40 14.81 3.64
CA GLU A 117 -12.13 13.38 3.77
C GLU A 117 -13.21 12.55 3.08
N GLU A 118 -14.48 12.83 3.35
CA GLU A 118 -15.62 12.14 2.73
C GLU A 118 -15.65 12.33 1.20
N TYR A 119 -15.43 13.56 0.73
CA TYR A 119 -15.31 13.82 -0.71
C TYR A 119 -14.19 12.99 -1.35
N LYS A 120 -13.02 12.93 -0.71
CA LYS A 120 -11.88 12.13 -1.21
C LYS A 120 -12.16 10.62 -1.12
N ALA A 121 -12.92 10.17 -0.13
CA ALA A 121 -13.33 8.78 0.01
C ALA A 121 -14.26 8.32 -1.13
N GLN A 122 -15.01 9.22 -1.75
CA GLN A 122 -15.90 8.93 -2.89
C GLN A 122 -15.16 8.34 -4.10
N GLN A 123 -13.86 8.64 -4.29
CA GLN A 123 -13.03 8.02 -5.33
C GLN A 123 -12.93 6.49 -5.22
N SER A 124 -13.19 5.93 -4.03
CA SER A 124 -13.26 4.47 -3.86
C SER A 124 -14.37 3.83 -4.69
N ASN A 125 -15.49 4.53 -4.90
CA ASN A 125 -16.61 4.08 -5.72
C ASN A 125 -16.22 3.99 -7.20
N GLU A 126 -15.45 4.95 -7.70
CA GLU A 126 -14.95 4.98 -9.09
C GLU A 126 -14.04 3.79 -9.40
N ARG A 127 -13.20 3.38 -8.44
CA ARG A 127 -12.38 2.16 -8.59
C ARG A 127 -13.25 0.91 -8.68
N GLY A 128 -14.42 0.90 -8.04
CA GLY A 128 -15.43 -0.15 -8.17
C GLY A 128 -15.96 -0.27 -9.61
N PHE A 129 -16.15 0.82 -10.35
CA PHE A 129 -16.60 0.75 -11.74
C PHE A 129 -15.56 0.17 -12.70
N ARG A 130 -14.26 0.24 -12.36
CA ARG A 130 -13.21 -0.45 -13.13
C ARG A 130 -13.41 -1.96 -13.14
N PHE A 131 -13.98 -2.53 -12.08
CA PHE A 131 -14.31 -3.95 -11.99
C PHE A 131 -15.39 -4.36 -12.99
N LEU A 132 -16.44 -3.55 -13.17
CA LEU A 132 -17.50 -3.81 -14.15
C LEU A 132 -16.98 -3.82 -15.60
N LYS A 133 -15.89 -3.07 -15.84
CA LYS A 133 -15.20 -3.01 -17.14
C LYS A 133 -14.09 -4.06 -17.28
N ASP A 134 -13.84 -4.88 -16.25
CA ASP A 134 -12.75 -5.85 -16.28
C ASP A 134 -13.14 -7.06 -17.17
N PRO A 135 -12.26 -7.49 -18.11
CA PRO A 135 -12.52 -8.63 -18.98
C PRO A 135 -12.87 -9.93 -18.25
N LEU A 136 -12.43 -10.09 -17.00
CA LEU A 136 -12.76 -11.25 -16.16
C LEU A 136 -14.27 -11.38 -15.87
N PHE A 137 -15.07 -10.32 -16.04
CA PHE A 137 -16.53 -10.36 -15.92
C PHE A 137 -17.24 -10.71 -17.21
N PHE A 138 -16.50 -11.08 -18.26
CA PHE A 138 -17.04 -11.52 -19.55
C PHE A 138 -17.94 -10.48 -20.23
N THR A 139 -17.95 -9.23 -19.77
CA THR A 139 -18.81 -8.15 -20.27
C THR A 139 -18.49 -7.80 -21.72
N SER A 140 -17.23 -7.96 -22.14
CA SER A 140 -16.79 -7.85 -23.53
C SER A 140 -17.21 -9.02 -24.42
N SER A 141 -17.64 -10.15 -23.84
CA SER A 141 -18.06 -11.35 -24.57
C SER A 141 -19.58 -11.57 -24.58
N VAL A 142 -20.33 -10.82 -23.76
CA VAL A 142 -21.79 -10.89 -23.73
C VAL A 142 -22.35 -9.87 -24.73
N PHE A 143 -22.58 -10.32 -25.96
CA PHE A 143 -23.26 -9.53 -26.99
C PHE A 143 -24.77 -9.52 -26.74
N VAL A 144 -25.28 -8.39 -26.26
CA VAL A 144 -26.71 -8.16 -26.07
C VAL A 144 -27.31 -7.39 -27.24
N LYS A 145 -28.44 -7.88 -27.76
CA LYS A 145 -29.08 -7.36 -28.98
C LYS A 145 -30.15 -6.30 -28.71
N THR A 146 -30.69 -6.21 -27.49
CA THR A 146 -31.80 -5.31 -27.16
C THR A 146 -31.51 -4.52 -25.88
N PRO A 147 -32.05 -3.29 -25.75
CA PRO A 147 -31.83 -2.44 -24.58
C PRO A 147 -32.23 -3.09 -23.24
N GLU A 148 -33.33 -3.83 -23.21
CA GLU A 148 -33.85 -4.46 -21.99
C GLU A 148 -32.86 -5.49 -21.43
N ARG A 149 -32.17 -6.22 -22.31
CA ARG A 149 -31.13 -7.17 -21.90
C ARG A 149 -29.88 -6.46 -21.39
N VAL A 150 -29.55 -5.28 -21.95
CA VAL A 150 -28.45 -4.44 -21.45
C VAL A 150 -28.75 -3.97 -20.03
N GLU A 151 -29.97 -3.49 -19.78
CA GLU A 151 -30.42 -3.07 -18.44
C GLU A 151 -30.37 -4.22 -17.43
N ALA A 152 -30.89 -5.39 -17.79
CA ALA A 152 -30.86 -6.57 -16.93
C ALA A 152 -29.43 -6.99 -16.56
N ILE A 153 -28.51 -7.00 -17.53
CA ILE A 153 -27.10 -7.30 -17.27
C ILE A 153 -26.46 -6.22 -16.41
N ALA A 154 -26.71 -4.93 -16.67
CA ALA A 154 -26.20 -3.84 -15.83
C ALA A 154 -26.62 -4.00 -14.36
N MET A 155 -27.88 -4.37 -14.11
CA MET A 155 -28.39 -4.65 -12.77
C MET A 155 -27.67 -5.84 -12.12
N ILE A 156 -27.55 -6.97 -12.84
CA ILE A 156 -26.85 -8.17 -12.34
C ILE A 156 -25.40 -7.85 -12.01
N MET A 157 -24.69 -7.13 -12.89
CA MET A 157 -23.30 -6.76 -12.66
C MET A 157 -23.16 -5.82 -11.46
N GLY A 158 -24.09 -4.89 -11.27
CA GLY A 158 -24.14 -4.02 -10.08
C GLY A 158 -24.32 -4.83 -8.79
N LEU A 159 -25.21 -5.83 -8.79
CA LEU A 159 -25.38 -6.74 -7.66
C LEU A 159 -24.11 -7.58 -7.40
N CYS A 160 -23.47 -8.09 -8.44
CA CYS A 160 -22.20 -8.80 -8.31
C CYS A 160 -21.11 -7.91 -7.70
N LEU A 161 -21.00 -6.65 -8.12
CA LEU A 161 -20.07 -5.68 -7.54
C LEU A 161 -20.36 -5.41 -6.06
N LEU A 162 -21.64 -5.30 -5.68
CA LEU A 162 -22.04 -5.17 -4.28
C LEU A 162 -21.58 -6.37 -3.44
N VAL A 163 -21.90 -7.59 -3.88
CA VAL A 163 -21.50 -8.83 -3.21
C VAL A 163 -19.97 -8.91 -3.09
N TYR A 164 -19.26 -8.55 -4.16
CA TYR A 164 -17.81 -8.52 -4.20
C TYR A 164 -17.22 -7.55 -3.16
N ASN A 165 -17.75 -6.33 -3.09
CA ASN A 165 -17.29 -5.32 -2.12
C ASN A 165 -17.58 -5.75 -0.67
N LEU A 166 -18.74 -6.35 -0.43
CA LEU A 166 -19.09 -6.88 0.89
C LEU A 166 -18.17 -8.04 1.30
N ALA A 167 -17.89 -8.97 0.39
CA ALA A 167 -16.97 -10.08 0.64
C ALA A 167 -15.54 -9.58 0.91
N GLN A 168 -15.05 -8.63 0.12
CA GLN A 168 -13.74 -8.01 0.33
C GLN A 168 -13.66 -7.30 1.68
N ARG A 169 -14.67 -6.50 2.02
CA ARG A 169 -14.75 -5.78 3.31
C ARG A 169 -14.72 -6.77 4.46
N LYS A 170 -15.56 -7.81 4.40
CA LYS A 170 -15.62 -8.86 5.43
C LYS A 170 -14.27 -9.54 5.61
N LEU A 171 -13.66 -10.02 4.54
CA LEU A 171 -12.38 -10.72 4.60
C LEU A 171 -11.29 -9.83 5.20
N ARG A 172 -11.20 -8.57 4.80
CA ARG A 172 -10.21 -7.61 5.35
C ARG A 172 -10.45 -7.31 6.83
N GLN A 173 -11.70 -7.17 7.24
CA GLN A 173 -12.05 -6.95 8.65
C GLN A 173 -11.64 -8.15 9.50
N GLU A 174 -11.94 -9.37 9.07
CA GLU A 174 -11.55 -10.57 9.80
C GLU A 174 -10.03 -10.74 9.84
N LEU A 175 -9.33 -10.58 8.72
CA LEU A 175 -7.86 -10.63 8.70
C LEU A 175 -7.23 -9.58 9.64
N ALA A 176 -7.77 -8.36 9.68
CA ALA A 176 -7.28 -7.33 10.59
C ALA A 176 -7.56 -7.66 12.07
N LYS A 177 -8.71 -8.25 12.40
CA LYS A 177 -9.04 -8.65 13.79
C LYS A 177 -8.09 -9.71 14.33
N PHE A 178 -7.64 -10.62 13.49
CA PHE A 178 -6.74 -11.72 13.88
C PHE A 178 -5.26 -11.41 13.61
N ASP A 179 -4.92 -10.17 13.22
CA ASP A 179 -3.59 -9.73 12.78
C ASP A 179 -2.94 -10.71 11.78
N ASP A 180 -3.74 -11.15 10.82
CA ASP A 180 -3.36 -12.18 9.86
C ASP A 180 -3.40 -11.65 8.42
N GLY A 181 -2.81 -12.41 7.50
CA GLY A 181 -2.80 -12.09 6.08
C GLY A 181 -2.80 -13.31 5.18
N ILE A 182 -3.03 -13.03 3.90
CA ILE A 182 -2.94 -14.00 2.82
C ILE A 182 -1.89 -13.54 1.82
N ARG A 183 -1.32 -14.47 1.05
CA ARG A 183 -0.32 -14.12 0.04
C ARG A 183 -0.98 -13.33 -1.08
N ASN A 184 -0.33 -12.26 -1.53
CA ASN A 184 -0.72 -11.52 -2.72
C ASN A 184 -0.11 -12.15 -4.00
N GLN A 185 -0.33 -11.52 -5.16
CA GLN A 185 0.21 -11.96 -6.45
C GLN A 185 1.74 -12.10 -6.47
N VAL A 186 2.45 -11.31 -5.66
CA VAL A 186 3.91 -11.32 -5.50
C VAL A 186 4.34 -12.17 -4.30
N LYS A 187 3.45 -13.04 -3.79
CA LYS A 187 3.65 -13.94 -2.65
C LYS A 187 3.94 -13.27 -1.30
N LYS A 188 3.79 -11.94 -1.20
CA LYS A 188 3.91 -11.21 0.08
C LYS A 188 2.62 -11.31 0.88
N ILE A 189 2.73 -11.47 2.19
CA ILE A 189 1.57 -11.51 3.09
C ILE A 189 0.92 -10.12 3.14
N THR A 190 -0.42 -10.08 3.04
CA THR A 190 -1.19 -8.85 3.18
C THR A 190 -2.53 -9.11 3.90
N ASN A 191 -2.90 -8.19 4.77
CA ASN A 191 -4.22 -8.13 5.41
C ASN A 191 -5.25 -7.34 4.59
N LYS A 192 -4.86 -6.80 3.42
CA LYS A 192 -5.72 -6.02 2.52
C LYS A 192 -5.88 -6.68 1.13
N PRO A 193 -6.19 -7.98 1.03
CA PRO A 193 -6.36 -8.63 -0.26
C PRO A 193 -7.52 -8.05 -1.06
N THR A 194 -7.48 -8.21 -2.38
CA THR A 194 -8.64 -7.92 -3.24
C THR A 194 -9.43 -9.20 -3.48
N MET A 195 -10.76 -9.11 -3.56
CA MET A 195 -11.57 -10.32 -3.75
C MET A 195 -11.37 -10.96 -5.14
N ARG A 196 -10.78 -10.22 -6.09
CA ARG A 196 -10.42 -10.67 -7.44
C ARG A 196 -9.25 -11.63 -7.34
N TRP A 197 -8.23 -11.24 -6.57
CA TRP A 197 -7.10 -12.11 -6.30
C TRP A 197 -7.56 -13.38 -5.60
N VAL A 198 -8.45 -13.25 -4.60
CA VAL A 198 -9.03 -14.40 -3.93
C VAL A 198 -9.76 -15.31 -4.91
N PHE A 199 -10.63 -14.79 -5.79
CA PHE A 199 -11.28 -15.65 -6.80
C PHE A 199 -10.30 -16.32 -7.75
N GLN A 200 -9.21 -15.66 -8.14
CA GLN A 200 -8.15 -16.29 -8.94
C GLN A 200 -7.49 -17.46 -8.20
N MET A 201 -7.26 -17.33 -6.89
CA MET A 201 -6.74 -18.44 -6.06
C MET A 201 -7.69 -19.65 -6.07
N PHE A 202 -8.99 -19.45 -6.29
CA PHE A 202 -10.02 -20.50 -6.25
C PHE A 202 -10.40 -21.06 -7.64
N GLN A 203 -9.84 -20.55 -8.74
CA GLN A 203 -10.20 -21.00 -10.11
C GLN A 203 -9.96 -22.51 -10.35
N ALA A 204 -9.03 -23.12 -9.61
CA ALA A 204 -8.68 -24.54 -9.74
C ALA A 204 -9.26 -25.41 -8.61
N VAL A 205 -10.27 -24.92 -7.87
CA VAL A 205 -10.98 -25.68 -6.84
C VAL A 205 -12.22 -26.31 -7.46
N HIS A 206 -12.33 -27.64 -7.37
CA HIS A 206 -13.41 -28.40 -8.01
C HIS A 206 -14.09 -29.32 -7.02
N LEU A 207 -15.41 -29.46 -7.14
CA LEU A 207 -16.16 -30.51 -6.44
C LEU A 207 -16.06 -31.80 -7.28
N VAL A 208 -15.52 -32.86 -6.70
CA VAL A 208 -15.35 -34.17 -7.36
C VAL A 208 -16.14 -35.22 -6.59
N ILE A 209 -16.68 -36.20 -7.30
CA ILE A 209 -17.38 -37.35 -6.71
C ILE A 209 -16.52 -38.58 -6.95
N ILE A 210 -15.99 -39.17 -5.89
CA ILE A 210 -15.17 -40.39 -5.93
C ILE A 210 -15.88 -41.44 -5.09
N ASN A 211 -16.19 -42.60 -5.67
CA ASN A 211 -16.91 -43.69 -5.01
C ASN A 211 -18.23 -43.24 -4.34
N GLY A 212 -18.96 -42.32 -4.99
CA GLY A 212 -20.22 -41.78 -4.48
C GLY A 212 -20.08 -40.71 -3.37
N GLN A 213 -18.86 -40.42 -2.91
CA GLN A 213 -18.59 -39.38 -1.91
C GLN A 213 -18.13 -38.08 -2.56
N LYS A 214 -18.71 -36.96 -2.12
CA LYS A 214 -18.36 -35.61 -2.54
C LYS A 214 -17.09 -35.15 -1.83
N GLN A 215 -16.10 -34.67 -2.58
CA GLN A 215 -14.84 -34.15 -2.06
C GLN A 215 -14.44 -32.87 -2.80
N MET A 216 -13.81 -31.93 -2.10
CA MET A 216 -13.23 -30.74 -2.72
C MET A 216 -11.79 -31.01 -3.13
N SER A 217 -11.50 -30.93 -4.44
CA SER A 217 -10.15 -31.01 -4.96
C SER A 217 -9.43 -29.67 -4.84
N ASN A 218 -8.11 -29.74 -4.62
CA ASN A 218 -7.20 -28.60 -4.61
C ASN A 218 -7.52 -27.56 -3.52
N LEU A 219 -8.12 -27.97 -2.40
CA LEU A 219 -8.34 -27.11 -1.25
C LEU A 219 -7.07 -27.10 -0.38
N THR A 220 -6.15 -26.17 -0.67
CA THR A 220 -4.93 -25.99 0.14
C THR A 220 -5.23 -25.32 1.47
N GLU A 221 -4.31 -25.41 2.44
CA GLU A 221 -4.45 -24.74 3.75
C GLU A 221 -4.76 -23.24 3.64
N GLU A 222 -4.10 -22.55 2.69
CA GLU A 222 -4.34 -21.12 2.45
C GLU A 222 -5.76 -20.86 1.92
N ARG A 223 -6.29 -21.72 1.05
CA ARG A 223 -7.66 -21.60 0.54
C ARG A 223 -8.67 -21.90 1.63
N GLU A 224 -8.45 -22.96 2.41
CA GLU A 224 -9.31 -23.31 3.55
C GLU A 224 -9.37 -22.16 4.57
N LYS A 225 -8.22 -21.59 4.91
CA LYS A 225 -8.09 -20.41 5.78
C LYS A 225 -8.93 -19.23 5.27
N ILE A 226 -8.83 -18.91 3.99
CA ILE A 226 -9.66 -17.86 3.37
C ILE A 226 -11.15 -18.14 3.54
N VAL A 227 -11.59 -19.38 3.27
CA VAL A 227 -13.01 -19.74 3.42
C VAL A 227 -13.46 -19.60 4.88
N ARG A 228 -12.63 -20.01 5.84
CA ARG A 228 -12.93 -19.86 7.28
C ARG A 228 -13.13 -18.39 7.67
N TYR A 229 -12.32 -17.47 7.14
CA TYR A 229 -12.50 -16.03 7.36
C TYR A 229 -13.76 -15.44 6.67
N LEU A 230 -14.17 -15.99 5.53
CA LEU A 230 -15.45 -15.61 4.91
C LEU A 230 -16.66 -16.09 5.73
N GLY A 231 -16.46 -17.09 6.59
CA GLY A 231 -17.38 -17.52 7.63
C GLY A 231 -18.04 -18.88 7.36
N LYS A 232 -18.74 -19.40 8.38
CA LYS A 232 -19.29 -20.76 8.40
C LYS A 232 -20.21 -21.10 7.22
N SER A 233 -21.01 -20.14 6.74
CA SER A 233 -21.88 -20.36 5.58
C SER A 233 -21.06 -20.65 4.32
N CYS A 234 -19.93 -19.97 4.13
CA CYS A 234 -19.02 -20.24 3.02
C CYS A 234 -18.32 -21.60 3.22
N SER A 235 -17.85 -21.91 4.43
CA SER A 235 -17.22 -23.21 4.76
C SER A 235 -18.06 -24.41 4.35
N LYS A 236 -19.37 -24.36 4.55
CA LYS A 236 -20.30 -25.43 4.14
C LYS A 236 -20.28 -25.72 2.64
N TYR A 237 -20.14 -24.71 1.78
CA TYR A 237 -20.06 -24.91 0.33
C TYR A 237 -18.78 -25.64 -0.09
N TYR A 238 -17.72 -25.51 0.70
CA TYR A 238 -16.45 -26.17 0.48
C TYR A 238 -16.27 -27.46 1.31
N LEU A 239 -17.36 -27.97 1.91
CA LEU A 239 -17.34 -29.17 2.77
C LEU A 239 -16.35 -29.07 3.94
N ILE A 240 -16.05 -27.84 4.39
CA ILE A 240 -15.19 -27.56 5.54
C ILE A 240 -16.07 -27.53 6.79
N ILE A 241 -15.70 -28.32 7.80
CA ILE A 241 -16.37 -28.42 9.10
C ILE A 241 -15.79 -27.38 10.08
#